data_AF-A0A5C3Q3C2-F1
#
_entry.id   AF-A0A5C3Q3C2-F1
#
_cell.length_a   1.000
_cell.length_b   1.000
_cell.length_c   1.000
_cell.angle_alpha   90.00
_cell.angle_beta   90.00
_cell.angle_gamma   90.00
#
_symmetry.space_group_name_H-M   'P 1'
#
loop_
_entity.id
_entity.type
_entity.pdbx_description
1 polymer ?
#
loop_
_entity_poly.entity_id
_entity_poly.type
_entity_poly.pdbx_seq_one_letter_code
_entity_poly.pdbx_strand_id
1 'polypeptide(L)'
;MSSEGPLVPQTTPTLSLDDIQLLALVGKDIDYAFKTVVAEFAVCGAYFILASMALHTIIKKPLRTARSRLLGSLLIATFLLTTLSCSLDIVYMQARIKPVITVDDPSVSFSEEVQGYGKSSRLRPIFIMTSTMETGGDVGLVFILNDILACWRAMSVWALTSRPFVGALLCFLIFATIGLWIPAVVLDSQIYGASATSNADIFTILAIAGSATSIAANALATGMIVFVA
;
A
#
# COMPACT_ATOMS: atom_id res chain seq x y z
N MET A 1 -22.69 31.61 51.28
CA MET A 1 -21.68 30.81 52.00
C MET A 1 -21.73 29.41 51.42
N SER A 2 -20.93 29.16 50.38
CA SER A 2 -20.80 27.84 49.77
C SER A 2 -19.63 27.14 50.45
N SER A 3 -19.92 26.02 51.11
CA SER A 3 -18.94 25.18 51.80
C SER A 3 -18.03 24.52 50.76
N GLU A 4 -16.78 24.99 50.64
CA GLU A 4 -15.72 24.26 49.94
C GLU A 4 -15.46 22.95 50.71
N GLY A 5 -15.93 21.84 50.14
CA GLY A 5 -15.62 20.51 50.66
C GLY A 5 -14.12 20.23 50.53
N PRO A 6 -13.55 19.39 51.42
CA PRO A 6 -12.12 19.10 51.44
C PRO A 6 -11.67 18.53 50.08
N LEU A 7 -10.68 19.18 49.48
CA LEU A 7 -9.99 18.73 48.28
C LEU A 7 -9.42 17.32 48.53
N VAL A 8 -10.09 16.31 47.98
CA VAL A 8 -9.56 14.95 47.92
C VAL A 8 -8.22 15.01 47.17
N PRO A 9 -7.12 14.50 47.73
CA PRO A 9 -5.83 14.51 47.04
C PRO A 9 -6.00 13.78 45.71
N GLN A 10 -5.84 14.51 44.60
CA GLN A 10 -5.74 13.88 43.28
C GLN A 10 -4.47 13.06 43.28
N THR A 11 -4.60 11.76 43.54
CA THR A 11 -3.52 10.80 43.33
C THR A 11 -3.17 10.86 41.86
N THR A 12 -2.01 11.42 41.54
CA THR A 12 -1.47 11.42 40.18
C THR A 12 -1.49 9.97 39.68
N PRO A 13 -2.18 9.66 38.58
CA PRO A 13 -2.23 8.30 38.08
C PRO A 13 -0.80 7.87 37.72
N THR A 14 -0.21 7.00 38.54
CA THR A 14 1.08 6.38 38.27
C THR A 14 0.88 5.26 37.26
N LEU A 15 1.42 5.42 36.07
CA LEU A 15 1.50 4.36 35.06
C LEU A 15 2.24 3.15 35.63
N SER A 16 1.73 1.95 35.33
CA SER A 16 2.45 0.73 35.68
C SER A 16 3.69 0.56 34.79
N LEU A 17 4.65 -0.28 35.21
CA LEU A 17 5.81 -0.61 34.39
C LEU A 17 5.40 -1.20 33.03
N ASP A 18 4.35 -2.01 33.01
CA ASP A 18 3.81 -2.64 31.81
C ASP A 18 3.23 -1.60 30.85
N ASP A 19 2.53 -0.59 31.38
CA ASP A 19 1.99 0.51 30.56
C ASP A 19 3.11 1.34 29.93
N ILE A 20 4.21 1.58 30.67
CA ILE A 20 5.38 2.30 30.15
C ILE A 20 6.03 1.52 29.00
N GLN A 21 6.17 0.20 29.15
CA GLN A 21 6.72 -0.66 28.09
C GLN A 21 5.81 -0.71 26.86
N LEU A 22 4.50 -0.84 27.08
CA LEU A 22 3.51 -0.83 26.01
C LEU A 22 3.51 0.51 25.27
N LEU A 23 3.55 1.63 26.00
CA LEU A 23 3.63 2.97 25.43
C LEU A 23 4.91 3.17 24.62
N ALA A 24 6.05 2.66 25.10
CA ALA A 24 7.31 2.70 24.35
C ALA A 24 7.24 1.86 23.06
N LEU A 25 6.61 0.69 23.11
CA LEU A 25 6.42 -0.17 21.94
C LEU A 25 5.52 0.51 20.89
N VAL A 26 4.39 1.07 21.33
CA VAL A 26 3.48 1.84 20.51
C VAL A 26 4.17 3.07 19.92
N GLY A 27 4.97 3.79 20.71
CA GLY A 27 5.75 4.94 20.24
C GLY A 27 6.75 4.56 19.14
N LYS A 28 7.43 3.41 19.27
CA LYS A 28 8.34 2.88 18.25
C LYS A 28 7.60 2.50 16.96
N ASP A 29 6.42 1.90 17.09
CA ASP A 29 5.56 1.52 15.96
C ASP A 29 5.05 2.76 15.21
N ILE A 30 4.63 3.81 15.94
CA ILE A 30 4.24 5.10 15.36
C ILE A 30 5.42 5.78 14.65
N ASP A 31 6.61 5.82 15.26
CA ASP A 31 7.82 6.39 14.66
C ASP A 31 8.20 5.66 13.36
N TYR A 32 8.12 4.33 13.37
CA TYR A 32 8.34 3.52 12.17
C TYR A 32 7.31 3.82 11.08
N ALA A 33 6.01 3.80 11.42
CA ALA A 33 4.94 4.10 10.48
C ALA A 33 5.09 5.51 9.87
N PHE A 34 5.42 6.51 10.69
CA PHE A 34 5.66 7.88 10.23
C PHE A 34 6.82 7.95 9.22
N LYS A 35 7.94 7.29 9.51
CA LYS A 35 9.08 7.22 8.59
C LYS A 35 8.71 6.57 7.26
N THR A 36 7.92 5.49 7.31
CA THR A 36 7.42 4.80 6.12
C THR A 36 6.55 5.75 5.28
N VAL A 37 5.56 6.41 5.88
CA VAL A 37 4.71 7.38 5.18
C VAL A 37 5.53 8.51 4.57
N VAL A 38 6.49 9.09 5.30
CA VAL A 38 7.35 10.16 4.76
C VAL A 38 8.16 9.67 3.55
N ALA A 39 8.74 8.47 3.62
CA ALA A 39 9.49 7.88 2.52
C ALA A 39 8.60 7.61 1.31
N GLU A 40 7.41 7.05 1.53
CA GLU A 40 6.42 6.79 0.50
C GLU A 40 5.97 8.07 -0.20
N PHE A 41 5.64 9.13 0.55
CA PHE A 41 5.27 10.43 0.00
C PHE A 41 6.39 11.06 -0.83
N ALA A 42 7.65 10.89 -0.43
CA ALA A 42 8.79 11.36 -1.22
C ALA A 42 8.86 10.65 -2.59
N VAL A 43 8.66 9.32 -2.60
CA VAL A 43 8.65 8.52 -3.83
C VAL A 43 7.42 8.79 -4.68
N CYS A 44 6.22 8.79 -4.10
CA CYS A 44 4.96 9.08 -4.80
C CYS A 44 4.92 10.52 -5.32
N GLY A 45 5.52 11.48 -4.61
CA GLY A 45 5.68 12.86 -5.09
C GLY A 45 6.48 12.94 -6.39
N ALA A 46 7.62 12.24 -6.46
CA ALA A 46 8.40 12.16 -7.70
C ALA A 46 7.60 11.47 -8.82
N TYR A 47 6.89 10.38 -8.50
CA TYR A 47 5.99 9.70 -9.44
C TYR A 47 4.90 10.64 -9.99
N PHE A 48 4.24 11.42 -9.15
CA PHE A 48 3.19 12.35 -9.57
C PHE A 48 3.70 13.43 -10.51
N ILE A 49 4.91 13.93 -10.30
CA ILE A 49 5.54 14.89 -11.22
C ILE A 49 5.73 14.24 -12.59
N LEU A 50 6.31 13.03 -12.64
CA LEU A 50 6.54 12.31 -13.90
C LEU A 50 5.24 11.94 -14.61
N ALA A 51 4.24 11.46 -13.87
CA ALA A 51 2.92 11.15 -14.40
C ALA A 51 2.23 12.40 -14.95
N SER A 52 2.30 13.53 -14.25
CA SER A 52 1.74 14.81 -14.71
C SER A 52 2.41 15.29 -16.00
N MET A 53 3.74 15.20 -16.09
CA MET A 53 4.50 15.55 -17.30
C MET A 53 4.13 14.65 -18.48
N ALA A 54 4.01 13.34 -18.24
CA ALA A 54 3.60 12.37 -19.26
C ALA A 54 2.16 12.63 -19.74
N LEU A 55 1.24 12.89 -18.81
CA LEU A 55 -0.15 13.19 -19.13
C LEU A 55 -0.28 14.50 -19.93
N HIS A 56 0.42 15.55 -19.51
CA HIS A 56 0.50 16.81 -20.23
C HIS A 56 1.02 16.62 -21.66
N THR A 57 2.05 15.79 -21.84
CA THR A 57 2.59 15.45 -23.16
C THR A 57 1.57 14.71 -24.02
N ILE A 58 0.83 13.76 -23.45
CA ILE A 58 -0.25 13.03 -24.14
C ILE A 58 -1.37 13.99 -24.58
N ILE A 59 -1.78 14.91 -23.69
CA ILE A 59 -2.86 15.86 -23.95
C ILE A 59 -2.51 16.82 -25.09
N LYS A 60 -1.26 17.28 -25.15
CA LYS A 60 -0.78 18.25 -26.16
C LYS A 60 -0.48 17.63 -27.53
N LYS A 61 -0.45 16.30 -27.68
CA LYS A 61 -0.21 15.68 -28.99
C LYS A 61 -1.38 15.97 -29.95
N PRO A 62 -1.11 16.45 -31.18
CA PRO A 62 -2.15 16.83 -32.16
C PRO A 62 -2.93 15.63 -32.70
N LEU A 63 -2.35 14.42 -32.69
CA LEU A 63 -2.98 13.19 -33.18
C LEU A 63 -3.29 12.24 -32.03
N ARG A 64 -4.54 12.27 -31.54
CA ARG A 64 -5.01 11.39 -30.47
C ARG A 64 -5.48 10.04 -31.02
N THR A 65 -4.60 9.06 -30.99
CA THR A 65 -4.96 7.67 -31.31
C THR A 65 -5.73 7.03 -30.14
N ALA A 66 -6.50 5.96 -30.40
CA ALA A 66 -7.15 5.18 -29.34
C ALA A 66 -6.13 4.66 -28.30
N ARG A 67 -4.92 4.30 -28.75
CA ARG A 67 -3.80 3.89 -27.88
C ARG A 67 -3.38 5.02 -26.92
N SER A 68 -3.31 6.25 -27.41
CA SER A 68 -2.96 7.41 -26.59
C SER A 68 -4.02 7.73 -25.55
N ARG A 69 -5.30 7.51 -25.86
CA ARG A 69 -6.41 7.67 -24.91
C ARG A 69 -6.33 6.62 -23.80
N LEU A 70 -6.14 5.35 -24.16
CA LEU A 70 -6.02 4.28 -23.19
C LEU A 70 -4.79 4.45 -22.28
N LEU A 71 -3.65 4.87 -22.82
CA LEU A 71 -2.47 5.22 -22.02
C LEU A 71 -2.77 6.34 -21.03
N GLY A 72 -3.44 7.40 -21.47
CA GLY A 72 -3.88 8.49 -20.60
C GLY A 72 -4.82 8.00 -19.50
N SER A 73 -5.79 7.15 -19.82
CA SER A 73 -6.72 6.57 -18.85
C SER A 73 -6.01 5.69 -17.80
N LEU A 74 -5.08 4.84 -18.21
CA LEU A 74 -4.29 4.01 -17.29
C LEU A 74 -3.38 4.86 -16.39
N LEU A 75 -2.81 5.94 -16.93
CA LEU A 75 -1.99 6.87 -16.15
C LEU A 75 -2.83 7.64 -15.11
N ILE A 76 -4.04 8.04 -15.47
CA ILE A 76 -4.99 8.66 -14.52
C ILE A 76 -5.42 7.64 -13.47
N ALA A 77 -5.74 6.41 -13.85
CA ALA A 77 -6.14 5.36 -12.93
C ALA A 77 -5.03 5.06 -11.91
N THR A 78 -3.78 4.89 -12.37
CA THR A 78 -2.63 4.69 -11.49
C THR A 78 -2.38 5.89 -10.59
N PHE A 79 -2.47 7.13 -11.11
CA PHE A 79 -2.38 8.34 -10.29
C PHE A 79 -3.42 8.37 -9.15
N LEU A 80 -4.69 8.06 -9.47
CA LEU A 80 -5.77 8.03 -8.48
C LEU A 80 -5.57 6.92 -7.45
N LEU A 81 -5.16 5.72 -7.88
CA LEU A 81 -4.91 4.60 -6.98
C LEU A 81 -3.76 4.89 -6.03
N THR A 82 -2.64 5.42 -6.53
CA THR A 82 -1.51 5.83 -5.69
C THR A 82 -1.93 6.93 -4.70
N THR A 83 -2.72 7.91 -5.15
CA THR A 83 -3.23 8.98 -4.25
C THR A 83 -4.11 8.41 -3.14
N LEU A 84 -4.98 7.46 -3.47
CA LEU A 84 -5.82 6.77 -2.50
C LEU A 84 -4.98 5.95 -1.52
N SER A 85 -3.96 5.25 -2.00
CA SER A 85 -3.02 4.47 -1.17
C SER A 85 -2.37 5.35 -0.10
N CYS A 86 -1.67 6.41 -0.53
CA CYS A 86 -1.03 7.34 0.39
C CYS A 86 -2.02 7.98 1.39
N SER A 87 -3.27 8.21 0.96
CA SER A 87 -4.32 8.74 1.84
C SER A 87 -4.76 7.72 2.89
N LEU A 88 -4.86 6.43 2.50
CA LEU A 88 -5.19 5.33 3.41
C LEU A 88 -4.09 5.15 4.47
N ASP A 89 -2.81 5.30 4.12
CA ASP A 89 -1.72 5.20 5.08
C ASP A 89 -1.74 6.31 6.13
N ILE A 90 -2.07 7.55 5.72
CA ILE A 90 -2.32 8.65 6.68
C ILE A 90 -3.50 8.31 7.59
N VAL A 91 -4.61 7.86 7.02
CA VAL A 91 -5.82 7.51 7.79
C VAL A 91 -5.52 6.37 8.76
N TYR A 92 -4.77 5.36 8.33
CA TYR A 92 -4.34 4.23 9.15
C TYR A 92 -3.41 4.67 10.29
N MET A 93 -2.46 5.54 10.01
CA MET A 93 -1.58 6.11 11.05
C MET A 93 -2.39 6.95 12.05
N GLN A 94 -3.28 7.83 11.59
CA GLN A 94 -4.15 8.62 12.47
C GLN A 94 -5.07 7.73 13.32
N ALA A 95 -5.61 6.69 12.72
CA ALA A 95 -6.36 5.65 13.40
C ALA A 95 -5.54 5.06 14.55
N ARG A 96 -4.28 4.68 14.33
CA ARG A 96 -3.41 4.13 15.39
C ARG A 96 -3.02 5.13 16.47
N ILE A 97 -2.82 6.39 16.14
CA ILE A 97 -2.38 7.43 17.09
C ILE A 97 -3.52 7.86 18.01
N LYS A 98 -4.73 8.04 17.47
CA LYS A 98 -5.88 8.57 18.21
C LYS A 98 -6.19 7.84 19.53
N PRO A 99 -6.29 6.50 19.60
CA PRO A 99 -6.58 5.79 20.85
C PRO A 99 -5.44 5.86 21.87
N VAL A 100 -4.21 6.12 21.44
CA VAL A 100 -3.05 6.23 22.33
C VAL A 100 -3.04 7.59 23.03
N ILE A 101 -3.50 8.63 22.33
CA ILE A 101 -3.54 10.01 22.84
C ILE A 101 -4.85 10.30 23.56
N THR A 102 -5.96 9.78 23.06
CA THR A 102 -7.29 10.05 23.58
C THR A 102 -7.80 8.82 24.32
N VAL A 103 -7.57 8.78 25.63
CA VAL A 103 -8.30 7.87 26.52
C VAL A 103 -9.72 8.43 26.63
N ASP A 104 -10.60 8.01 25.71
CA ASP A 104 -11.97 8.53 25.61
C ASP A 104 -12.84 8.06 26.81
N ASP A 105 -12.47 6.95 27.45
CA ASP A 105 -13.18 6.38 28.59
C ASP A 105 -12.21 6.09 29.77
N PRO A 106 -12.30 6.84 30.89
CA PRO A 106 -11.44 6.62 32.05
C PRO A 106 -11.69 5.28 32.76
N SER A 107 -12.72 4.52 32.36
CA SER A 107 -13.03 3.20 32.94
C SER A 107 -12.30 2.04 32.28
N VAL A 108 -11.67 2.26 31.12
CA VAL A 108 -10.95 1.22 30.37
C VAL A 108 -9.44 1.35 30.64
N SER A 109 -8.76 0.24 30.89
CA SER A 109 -7.30 0.28 31.05
C SER A 109 -6.63 0.56 29.71
N PHE A 110 -5.51 1.30 29.73
CA PHE A 110 -4.73 1.62 28.52
C PHE A 110 -4.37 0.35 27.71
N SER A 111 -4.01 -0.73 28.40
CA SER A 111 -3.71 -2.02 27.78
C SER A 111 -4.91 -2.63 27.05
N GLU A 112 -6.11 -2.60 27.65
CA GLU A 112 -7.33 -3.10 27.01
C GLU A 112 -7.73 -2.24 25.81
N GLU A 113 -7.56 -0.92 25.89
CA GLU A 113 -7.86 0.00 24.79
C GLU A 113 -6.94 -0.24 23.59
N VAL A 114 -5.63 -0.37 23.83
CA VAL A 114 -4.64 -0.69 22.79
C VAL A 114 -4.91 -2.06 22.16
N GLN A 115 -5.25 -3.08 22.96
CA GLN A 115 -5.56 -4.42 22.45
C GLN A 115 -6.89 -4.49 21.70
N GLY A 116 -7.89 -3.75 22.16
CA GLY A 116 -9.21 -3.64 21.51
C GLY A 116 -9.12 -2.96 20.15
N TYR A 117 -8.19 -2.02 19.99
CA TYR A 117 -8.02 -1.28 18.74
C TYR A 117 -7.60 -2.16 17.57
N GLY A 118 -6.64 -3.06 17.80
CA GLY A 118 -6.18 -4.02 16.78
C GLY A 118 -7.29 -4.96 16.28
N LYS A 119 -8.36 -5.13 17.07
CA LYS A 119 -9.52 -5.98 16.74
C LYS A 119 -10.74 -5.17 16.30
N SER A 120 -10.62 -3.85 16.19
CA SER A 120 -11.74 -2.98 15.89
C SER A 120 -12.26 -3.23 14.47
N SER A 121 -13.51 -3.68 14.38
CA SER A 121 -14.22 -3.91 13.11
C SER A 121 -14.34 -2.65 12.24
N ARG A 122 -14.10 -1.46 12.82
CA ARG A 122 -14.09 -0.17 12.10
C ARG A 122 -12.90 -0.02 11.16
N LEU A 123 -11.79 -0.69 11.43
CA LEU A 123 -10.57 -0.63 10.60
C LEU A 123 -10.55 -1.67 9.49
N ARG A 124 -11.43 -2.68 9.57
CA ARG A 124 -11.54 -3.75 8.58
C ARG A 124 -11.67 -3.25 7.14
N PRO A 125 -12.51 -2.25 6.82
CA PRO A 125 -12.58 -1.73 5.44
C PRO A 125 -11.27 -1.08 4.98
N ILE A 126 -10.59 -0.34 5.86
CA ILE A 126 -9.31 0.29 5.58
C ILE A 126 -8.27 -0.80 5.27
N PHE A 127 -8.18 -1.82 6.12
CA PHE A 127 -7.26 -2.94 5.93
C PHE A 127 -7.50 -3.67 4.60
N ILE A 128 -8.76 -3.96 4.25
CA ILE A 128 -9.10 -4.60 2.98
C ILE A 128 -8.71 -3.71 1.80
N MET A 129 -9.00 -2.40 1.87
CA MET A 129 -8.64 -1.46 0.81
C MET A 129 -7.13 -1.36 0.64
N THR A 130 -6.39 -1.18 1.73
CA THR A 130 -4.92 -1.13 1.71
C THR A 130 -4.36 -2.43 1.15
N SER A 131 -4.77 -3.60 1.66
CA SER A 131 -4.34 -4.92 1.16
C SER A 131 -4.62 -5.13 -0.34
N THR A 132 -5.76 -4.63 -0.83
CA THR A 132 -6.12 -4.72 -2.25
C THR A 132 -5.24 -3.82 -3.13
N MET A 133 -4.93 -2.61 -2.65
CA MET A 133 -4.10 -1.64 -3.37
C MET A 133 -2.62 -2.04 -3.33
N GLU A 134 -2.17 -2.44 -2.15
CA GLU A 134 -0.81 -2.74 -1.75
C GLU A 134 -0.82 -3.93 -0.79
N THR A 135 -0.46 -5.09 -1.33
CA THR A 135 -0.15 -6.27 -0.54
C THR A 135 1.35 -6.27 -0.23
N GLY A 136 1.74 -6.81 0.92
CA GLY A 136 3.16 -6.92 1.27
C GLY A 136 3.97 -7.58 0.13
N GLY A 137 5.18 -7.06 -0.14
CA GLY A 137 6.08 -7.58 -1.16
C GLY A 137 5.88 -7.03 -2.57
N ASP A 138 5.50 -5.76 -2.75
CA ASP A 138 5.37 -5.14 -4.09
C ASP A 138 4.37 -5.87 -5.01
N VAL A 139 3.30 -6.41 -4.43
CA VAL A 139 2.18 -7.01 -5.17
C VAL A 139 0.93 -6.21 -4.88
N GLY A 140 0.16 -5.89 -5.91
CA GLY A 140 -1.04 -5.09 -5.72
C GLY A 140 -1.65 -4.66 -7.04
N LEU A 141 -2.83 -4.05 -6.96
CA LEU A 141 -3.50 -3.54 -8.15
C LEU A 141 -2.63 -2.50 -8.88
N VAL A 142 -1.91 -1.66 -8.12
CA VAL A 142 -0.99 -0.64 -8.68
C VAL A 142 0.13 -1.31 -9.49
N PHE A 143 0.73 -2.38 -8.97
CA PHE A 143 1.79 -3.13 -9.65
C PHE A 143 1.28 -3.82 -10.91
N ILE A 144 0.10 -4.46 -10.85
CA ILE A 144 -0.51 -5.08 -12.04
C ILE A 144 -0.74 -4.06 -13.16
N LEU A 145 -1.23 -2.87 -12.82
CA LEU A 145 -1.43 -1.81 -13.82
C LEU A 145 -0.09 -1.29 -14.37
N ASN A 146 0.92 -1.16 -13.51
CA ASN A 146 2.26 -0.78 -13.93
C ASN A 146 2.87 -1.83 -14.89
N ASP A 147 2.70 -3.12 -14.62
CA ASP A 147 3.17 -4.22 -15.47
C ASP A 147 2.51 -4.20 -16.83
N ILE A 148 1.18 -4.02 -16.87
CA ILE A 148 0.42 -3.88 -18.11
C ILE A 148 0.97 -2.70 -18.93
N LEU A 149 1.24 -1.56 -18.28
CA LEU A 149 1.82 -0.38 -18.93
C LEU A 149 3.25 -0.61 -19.43
N ALA A 150 4.09 -1.28 -18.66
CA ALA A 150 5.45 -1.63 -19.07
C ALA A 150 5.43 -2.58 -20.28
N CYS A 151 4.68 -3.67 -20.20
CA CYS A 151 4.52 -4.65 -21.27
C CYS A 151 3.94 -4.02 -22.54
N TRP A 152 2.91 -3.17 -22.39
CA TRP A 152 2.35 -2.41 -23.50
C TRP A 152 3.42 -1.58 -24.20
N ARG A 153 4.18 -0.77 -23.43
CA ARG A 153 5.22 0.11 -23.97
C ARG A 153 6.27 -0.70 -24.73
N ALA A 154 6.77 -1.78 -24.13
CA ALA A 154 7.73 -2.67 -24.77
C ALA A 154 7.20 -3.28 -26.07
N MET A 155 5.97 -3.79 -26.06
CA MET A 155 5.32 -4.35 -27.25
C MET A 155 5.02 -3.32 -28.34
N SER A 156 4.90 -2.04 -27.99
CA SER A 156 4.69 -0.98 -28.97
C SER A 156 5.94 -0.69 -29.81
N VAL A 157 7.13 -0.90 -29.25
CA VAL A 157 8.43 -0.67 -29.93
C VAL A 157 9.04 -1.95 -30.50
N TRP A 158 8.68 -3.13 -29.99
CA TRP A 158 9.28 -4.39 -30.41
C TRP A 158 8.85 -4.82 -31.83
N ALA A 159 9.74 -4.65 -32.80
CA ALA A 159 9.48 -4.93 -34.22
C ALA A 159 10.11 -6.24 -34.74
N LEU A 160 10.73 -7.05 -33.88
CA LEU A 160 11.42 -8.28 -34.28
C LEU A 160 10.47 -9.45 -34.52
N THR A 161 10.91 -10.45 -35.27
CA THR A 161 10.16 -11.70 -35.57
C THR A 161 9.75 -12.47 -34.31
N SER A 162 10.45 -12.27 -33.18
CA SER A 162 10.12 -12.88 -31.88
C SER A 162 8.91 -12.25 -31.17
N ARG A 163 8.31 -11.19 -31.72
CA ARG A 163 7.16 -10.47 -31.15
C ARG A 163 6.02 -11.34 -30.61
N PRO A 164 5.49 -12.36 -31.33
CA PRO A 164 4.38 -13.16 -30.81
C PRO A 164 4.79 -13.98 -29.59
N PHE A 165 6.00 -14.53 -29.58
CA PHE A 165 6.51 -15.32 -28.46
C PHE A 165 6.72 -14.45 -27.21
N VAL A 166 7.41 -13.31 -27.38
CA VAL A 166 7.66 -12.38 -26.28
C VAL A 166 6.35 -11.78 -25.76
N GLY A 167 5.41 -11.46 -26.65
CA GLY A 167 4.07 -11.00 -26.26
C GLY A 167 3.30 -12.04 -25.44
N ALA A 168 3.33 -13.31 -25.85
CA ALA A 168 2.72 -14.40 -25.10
C ALA A 168 3.35 -14.57 -23.71
N LEU A 169 4.68 -14.46 -23.62
CA LEU A 169 5.41 -14.52 -22.35
C LEU A 169 5.02 -13.37 -21.42
N LEU A 170 4.96 -12.12 -21.90
CA LEU A 170 4.53 -10.97 -21.10
C LEU A 170 3.08 -11.11 -20.63
N CYS A 171 2.17 -11.57 -21.50
CA CYS A 171 0.79 -11.85 -21.12
C CYS A 171 0.69 -12.94 -20.04
N PHE A 172 1.51 -13.99 -20.14
CA PHE A 172 1.59 -15.05 -19.14
C PHE A 172 2.07 -14.50 -17.79
N LEU A 173 3.11 -13.66 -17.77
CA LEU A 173 3.61 -13.05 -16.53
C LEU A 173 2.57 -12.13 -15.87
N ILE A 174 1.87 -11.30 -16.65
CA ILE A 174 0.77 -10.47 -16.12
C ILE A 174 -0.34 -11.36 -15.54
N PHE A 175 -0.75 -12.40 -16.28
CA PHE A 175 -1.78 -13.33 -15.83
C PHE A 175 -1.38 -14.05 -14.54
N ALA A 176 -0.13 -14.52 -14.45
CA ALA A 176 0.40 -15.15 -13.25
C ALA A 176 0.42 -14.18 -12.06
N THR A 177 0.81 -12.92 -12.27
CA THR A 177 0.78 -11.89 -11.23
C THR A 177 -0.64 -11.68 -10.69
N ILE A 178 -1.64 -11.56 -11.57
CA ILE A 178 -3.06 -11.46 -11.18
C ILE A 178 -3.51 -12.72 -10.43
N GLY A 179 -3.16 -13.90 -10.94
CA GLY A 179 -3.52 -15.19 -10.37
C GLY A 179 -2.92 -15.45 -8.99
N LEU A 180 -1.76 -14.85 -8.68
CA LEU A 180 -1.11 -14.93 -7.36
C LEU A 180 -1.64 -13.85 -6.41
N TRP A 181 -1.93 -12.66 -6.92
CA TRP A 181 -2.45 -11.53 -6.15
C TRP A 181 -3.86 -11.80 -5.58
N ILE A 182 -4.79 -12.33 -6.39
CA ILE A 182 -6.18 -12.55 -5.93
C ILE A 182 -6.23 -13.45 -4.68
N PRO A 183 -5.61 -14.65 -4.66
CA PRO A 183 -5.58 -15.48 -3.46
C PRO A 183 -4.84 -14.82 -2.30
N ALA A 184 -3.77 -14.06 -2.55
CA ALA A 184 -3.04 -13.35 -1.51
C ALA A 184 -3.93 -12.34 -0.77
N VAL A 185 -4.66 -11.48 -1.51
CA VAL A 185 -5.60 -10.50 -0.93
C VAL A 185 -6.74 -11.20 -0.20
N VAL A 186 -7.28 -12.29 -0.77
CA VAL A 186 -8.37 -13.04 -0.11
C VAL A 186 -7.89 -13.62 1.22
N LEU A 187 -6.71 -14.24 1.25
CA LEU A 187 -6.16 -14.82 2.48
C LEU A 187 -5.84 -13.73 3.53
N ASP A 188 -5.23 -12.62 3.12
CA ASP A 188 -4.95 -11.50 4.03
C ASP A 188 -6.23 -10.90 4.62
N SER A 189 -7.25 -10.73 3.78
CA SER A 189 -8.56 -10.22 4.21
C SER A 189 -9.32 -11.17 5.16
N GLN A 190 -8.97 -12.47 5.18
CA GLN A 190 -9.56 -13.45 6.07
C GLN A 190 -8.85 -13.54 7.42
N ILE A 191 -7.52 -13.31 7.44
CA ILE A 191 -6.69 -13.56 8.62
C ILE A 191 -6.49 -12.29 9.48
N TYR A 192 -7.02 -11.12 9.08
CA TYR A 192 -7.04 -9.86 9.87
C TYR A 192 -5.79 -9.61 10.72
N GLY A 193 -4.75 -9.04 10.12
CA GLY A 193 -3.60 -8.57 10.88
C GLY A 193 -2.60 -9.65 11.31
N ALA A 194 -2.64 -10.84 10.71
CA ALA A 194 -1.45 -11.68 10.67
C ALA A 194 -0.46 -11.03 9.69
N SER A 195 0.34 -10.10 10.19
CA SER A 195 1.58 -9.73 9.51
C SER A 195 2.33 -11.02 9.19
N ALA A 196 2.90 -11.14 7.99
CA ALA A 196 3.71 -12.29 7.59
C ALA A 196 4.75 -12.60 8.67
N THR A 197 4.48 -13.60 9.51
CA THR A 197 5.38 -14.00 10.59
C THR A 197 6.44 -14.97 10.10
N SER A 198 6.16 -15.66 8.99
CA SER A 198 7.03 -16.67 8.43
C SER A 198 7.05 -16.65 6.90
N ASN A 199 8.22 -16.92 6.33
CA ASN A 199 8.37 -17.21 4.90
C ASN A 199 7.73 -18.55 4.49
N ALA A 200 7.32 -19.36 5.47
CA ALA A 200 6.54 -20.58 5.22
C ALA A 200 5.03 -20.30 5.10
N ASP A 201 4.57 -19.10 5.46
CA ASP A 201 3.15 -18.76 5.37
C ASP A 201 2.75 -18.64 3.89
N ILE A 202 1.64 -19.28 3.51
CA ILE A 202 1.18 -19.33 2.12
C ILE A 202 0.93 -17.92 1.55
N PHE A 203 0.48 -16.98 2.37
CA PHE A 203 0.34 -15.57 2.00
C PHE A 203 1.70 -14.97 1.56
N THR A 204 2.74 -15.14 2.37
CA THR A 204 4.10 -14.66 2.10
C THR A 204 4.65 -15.28 0.81
N ILE A 205 4.43 -16.58 0.60
CA ILE A 205 4.87 -17.27 -0.61
C ILE A 205 4.18 -16.70 -1.85
N LEU A 206 2.86 -16.52 -1.81
CA LEU A 206 2.09 -15.95 -2.93
C LEU A 206 2.52 -14.52 -3.24
N ALA A 207 2.73 -13.70 -2.21
CA ALA A 207 3.23 -12.35 -2.32
C ALA A 207 4.63 -12.30 -2.97
N ILE A 208 5.59 -13.07 -2.47
CA ILE A 208 6.95 -13.11 -3.04
C ILE A 208 6.92 -13.60 -4.49
N ALA A 209 6.14 -14.64 -4.80
CA ALA A 209 6.01 -15.16 -6.16
C ALA A 209 5.36 -14.14 -7.11
N GLY A 210 4.33 -13.44 -6.66
CA GLY A 210 3.68 -12.37 -7.41
C GLY A 210 4.65 -11.23 -7.71
N SER A 211 5.43 -10.84 -6.70
CA SER A 211 6.47 -9.81 -6.80
C SER A 211 7.53 -10.18 -7.83
N ALA A 212 8.09 -11.38 -7.72
CA ALA A 212 9.10 -11.88 -8.63
C ALA A 212 8.59 -11.92 -10.07
N THR A 213 7.32 -12.28 -10.27
CA THR A 213 6.68 -12.31 -11.59
C THR A 213 6.52 -10.90 -12.16
N SER A 214 6.08 -9.93 -11.35
CA SER A 214 5.95 -8.53 -11.72
C SER A 214 7.31 -7.90 -12.06
N ILE A 215 8.33 -8.15 -11.24
CA ILE A 215 9.71 -7.72 -11.49
C ILE A 215 10.22 -8.32 -12.80
N ALA A 216 9.99 -9.62 -13.05
CA ALA A 216 10.39 -10.26 -14.30
C ALA A 216 9.69 -9.63 -15.52
N ALA A 217 8.41 -9.31 -15.42
CA ALA A 217 7.65 -8.64 -16.48
C ALA A 217 8.23 -7.25 -16.78
N ASN A 218 8.49 -6.43 -15.75
CA ASN A 218 9.09 -5.10 -15.92
C ASN A 218 10.52 -5.16 -16.43
N ALA A 219 11.35 -6.08 -15.92
CA ALA A 219 12.72 -6.24 -16.34
C ALA A 219 12.80 -6.65 -17.82
N LEU A 220 11.96 -7.61 -18.24
CA LEU A 220 11.86 -8.02 -19.64
C LEU A 220 11.37 -6.87 -20.52
N ALA A 221 10.30 -6.18 -20.13
CA ALA A 221 9.78 -5.04 -20.87
C ALA A 221 10.81 -3.91 -21.02
N THR A 222 11.55 -3.61 -19.95
CA THR A 222 12.61 -2.60 -19.95
C THR A 222 13.78 -3.04 -20.84
N GLY A 223 14.22 -4.30 -20.72
CA GLY A 223 15.27 -4.86 -21.57
C GLY A 223 14.91 -4.81 -23.06
N MET A 224 13.64 -5.06 -23.40
CA MET A 224 13.14 -4.92 -24.77
C MET A 224 13.24 -3.48 -25.29
N ILE A 225 12.89 -2.50 -24.45
CA ILE A 225 12.96 -1.08 -24.83
C ILE A 225 14.42 -0.67 -25.04
N VAL A 226 15.31 -1.04 -24.12
CA VAL A 226 16.75 -0.72 -24.21
C VAL A 226 17.40 -1.39 -25.40
N PHE A 227 17.04 -2.63 -25.73
CA PHE A 227 17.61 -3.34 -26.88
C PHE A 227 17.24 -2.72 -28.23
N VAL A 228 16.06 -2.08 -28.32
CA VAL A 228 15.56 -1.44 -29.55
C VAL A 228 15.99 0.02 -29.68
N ALA A 229 16.32 0.68 -28.57
CA ALA A 229 16.77 2.08 -28.51
C ALA A 229 18.22 2.24 -28.98
#